data_AF-A0AAV5U8G8-F1
#
_entry.id   AF-A0AAV5U8G8-F1
#
_cell.length_a   1.000
_cell.length_b   1.000
_cell.length_c   1.000
_cell.angle_alpha   90.00
_cell.angle_beta   90.00
_cell.angle_gamma   90.00
#
_symmetry.space_group_name_H-M   'P 1'
#
loop_
_entity.id
_entity.type
_entity.pdbx_description
1 polymer ?
#
loop_
_entity_poly.entity_id
_entity_poly.type
_entity_poly.pdbx_seq_one_letter_code
_entity_poly.pdbx_strand_id
1 'polypeptide(L)'
;ITATPTMKFTYSPPLSWTWNPHATAGGGQSLSESAAQNRINSDIEYAVLKAVESYGYSTSGVSVRNAVGPESIVIAKPADTKCTAAGIPSIIVCC
;
A
#
# COMPACT_ATOMS: atom_id res chain seq x y z
N ILE A 1 -10.59 30.12 11.90
CA ILE A 1 -11.31 28.83 12.07
C ILE A 1 -10.54 27.79 11.28
N THR A 2 -10.01 26.77 11.93
CA THR A 2 -9.37 25.63 11.25
C THR A 2 -10.38 24.51 11.20
N ALA A 3 -10.82 24.13 10.01
CA ALA A 3 -11.70 22.97 9.82
C ALA A 3 -10.83 21.73 9.60
N THR A 4 -11.05 20.69 10.41
CA THR A 4 -10.33 19.42 10.32
C THR A 4 -11.32 18.31 9.95
N PRO A 5 -11.78 18.24 8.69
CA PRO A 5 -12.74 17.23 8.28
C PRO A 5 -12.10 15.83 8.31
N THR A 6 -12.79 14.88 8.92
CA THR A 6 -12.40 13.45 8.86
C THR A 6 -13.06 12.82 7.64
N MET A 7 -12.25 12.27 6.73
CA MET A 7 -12.73 11.56 5.54
C MET A 7 -12.48 10.07 5.67
N LYS A 8 -13.43 9.25 5.21
CA LYS A 8 -13.28 7.79 5.12
C LYS A 8 -13.18 7.40 3.65
N PHE A 9 -12.10 6.73 3.27
CA PHE A 9 -11.91 6.16 1.94
C PHE A 9 -11.65 4.66 2.06
N THR A 10 -12.14 3.91 1.07
CA THR A 10 -11.82 2.49 0.91
C THR A 10 -10.73 2.39 -0.13
N TYR A 11 -9.63 1.73 0.20
CA TYR A 11 -8.51 1.48 -0.71
C TYR A 11 -8.24 -0.02 -0.80
N SER A 12 -7.67 -0.44 -1.93
CA SER A 12 -7.09 -1.77 -2.10
C SER A 12 -5.58 -1.58 -2.17
N PRO A 13 -4.81 -2.00 -1.14
CA PRO A 13 -3.38 -1.72 -1.09
C PRO A 13 -2.64 -2.47 -2.20
N PRO A 14 -1.88 -1.77 -3.06
CA PRO A 14 -1.04 -2.43 -4.06
C PRO A 14 0.15 -3.13 -3.40
N LEU A 15 0.73 -4.11 -4.09
CA LEU A 15 1.95 -4.82 -3.64
C LEU A 15 3.13 -3.86 -3.34
N SER A 16 3.15 -2.67 -3.93
CA SER A 16 4.16 -1.64 -3.68
C SER A 16 4.13 -1.04 -2.26
N TRP A 17 3.01 -1.20 -1.53
CA TRP A 17 2.86 -0.80 -0.12
C TRP A 17 3.43 -1.83 0.84
N THR A 18 3.90 -2.96 0.32
CA THR A 18 4.49 -4.02 1.11
C THR A 18 6.01 -3.97 0.98
N TRP A 19 6.68 -4.48 2.00
CA TRP A 19 8.13 -4.58 2.00
C TRP A 19 8.57 -6.01 2.28
N ASN A 20 9.72 -6.38 1.72
CA ASN A 20 10.32 -7.69 1.98
C ASN A 20 11.64 -7.51 2.75
N PRO A 21 11.76 -8.01 3.99
CA PRO A 21 13.01 -7.97 4.76
C PRO A 21 14.10 -8.86 4.16
N HIS A 22 13.73 -9.87 3.39
CA HIS A 22 14.66 -10.69 2.65
C HIS A 22 14.90 -10.00 1.30
N ALA A 23 16.16 -9.89 0.87
CA ALA A 23 16.63 -9.08 -0.28
C ALA A 23 16.09 -9.47 -1.67
N THR A 24 14.91 -10.08 -1.75
CA THR A 24 14.14 -10.41 -2.93
C THR A 24 12.82 -9.63 -2.91
N ALA A 25 12.91 -8.31 -3.11
CA ALA A 25 11.72 -7.54 -3.50
C ALA A 25 11.25 -8.04 -4.87
N GLY A 26 10.16 -8.80 -4.89
CA GLY A 26 9.50 -9.28 -6.11
C GLY A 26 8.34 -8.35 -6.46
N GLY A 27 7.94 -8.28 -7.73
CA GLY A 27 6.64 -7.69 -8.11
C GLY A 27 6.42 -6.21 -7.73
N GLY A 28 7.48 -5.40 -7.57
CA GLY A 28 7.37 -3.98 -7.26
C GLY A 28 7.34 -3.61 -5.76
N GLN A 29 7.56 -4.58 -4.88
CA GLN A 29 7.71 -4.38 -3.42
C GLN A 29 8.89 -3.47 -3.06
N SER A 30 8.82 -2.89 -1.86
CA SER A 30 9.93 -2.08 -1.32
C SER A 30 10.97 -2.95 -0.61
N LEU A 31 12.24 -2.54 -0.68
CA LEU A 31 13.35 -3.23 0.01
C LEU A 31 13.43 -2.92 1.50
N SER A 32 12.69 -1.92 1.97
CA SER A 32 12.65 -1.51 3.38
C SER A 32 11.25 -1.04 3.76
N GLU A 33 10.94 -1.18 5.05
CA GLU A 33 9.70 -0.68 5.65
C GLU A 33 9.54 0.83 5.40
N SER A 34 10.60 1.62 5.61
CA SER A 34 10.57 3.06 5.40
C SER A 34 10.26 3.44 3.95
N ALA A 35 10.79 2.71 2.97
CA ALA A 35 10.49 2.95 1.57
C ALA A 35 9.02 2.63 1.24
N ALA A 36 8.47 1.55 1.80
CA ALA A 36 7.05 1.23 1.65
C ALA A 36 6.16 2.29 2.32
N GLN A 37 6.50 2.73 3.54
CA GLN A 37 5.77 3.78 4.25
C GLN A 37 5.75 5.10 3.45
N ASN A 38 6.87 5.48 2.83
CA ASN A 38 6.93 6.68 2.00
C ASN A 38 5.98 6.57 0.79
N ARG A 39 5.89 5.41 0.15
CA ARG A 39 4.95 5.18 -0.95
C ARG A 39 3.50 5.23 -0.50
N ILE A 40 3.17 4.59 0.62
CA ILE A 40 1.84 4.67 1.24
C ILE A 40 1.44 6.12 1.47
N ASN A 41 2.35 6.90 2.09
CA ASN A 41 2.09 8.30 2.40
C ASN A 41 1.85 9.11 1.12
N SER A 42 2.70 8.96 0.10
CA SER A 42 2.54 9.68 -1.17
C SER A 42 1.27 9.28 -1.93
N ASP A 43 0.93 7.99 -1.98
CA ASP A 43 -0.26 7.51 -2.70
C ASP A 43 -1.55 7.98 -2.01
N ILE A 44 -1.61 7.91 -0.67
CA ILE A 44 -2.75 8.40 0.10
C ILE A 44 -2.88 9.92 -0.01
N GLU A 45 -1.76 10.65 0.12
CA GLU A 45 -1.76 12.11 -0.02
C GLU A 45 -2.27 12.51 -1.41
N TYR A 46 -1.75 11.89 -2.46
CA TYR A 46 -2.20 12.15 -3.82
C TYR A 46 -3.69 11.86 -4.00
N ALA A 47 -4.17 10.68 -3.55
CA ALA A 47 -5.58 10.31 -3.66
C ALA A 47 -6.51 11.30 -2.93
N VAL A 48 -6.11 11.73 -1.72
CA VAL A 48 -6.87 12.71 -0.93
C VAL A 48 -6.86 14.07 -1.62
N LEU A 49 -5.71 14.56 -2.09
CA LEU A 49 -5.63 15.86 -2.77
C LEU A 49 -6.46 15.87 -4.06
N LYS A 50 -6.43 14.78 -4.86
CA LYS A 50 -7.29 14.65 -6.05
C LYS A 50 -8.77 14.64 -5.70
N ALA A 51 -9.16 13.98 -4.61
CA ALA A 51 -10.54 14.01 -4.14
C ALA A 51 -10.95 15.43 -3.72
N VAL A 52 -10.16 16.10 -2.88
CA VAL A 52 -10.39 17.49 -2.43
C VAL A 52 -10.51 18.46 -3.61
N GLU A 53 -9.61 18.33 -4.59
CA GLU A 53 -9.65 19.10 -5.84
C GLU A 53 -10.94 18.81 -6.63
N SER A 54 -11.36 17.55 -6.75
CA SER A 54 -12.59 17.18 -7.45
C SER A 54 -13.86 17.72 -6.81
N TYR A 55 -13.85 17.95 -5.50
CA TYR A 55 -14.93 18.62 -4.77
C TYR A 55 -14.88 20.15 -4.85
N GLY A 56 -13.88 20.72 -5.53
CA GLY A 56 -13.74 22.17 -5.74
C GLY A 56 -13.03 22.91 -4.60
N TYR A 57 -12.36 22.20 -3.71
CA TYR A 57 -11.60 22.81 -2.62
C TYR A 57 -10.13 23.04 -3.01
N SER A 58 -9.54 24.12 -2.50
CA SER A 58 -8.10 24.37 -2.68
C SER A 58 -7.27 23.34 -1.91
N THR A 59 -6.27 22.78 -2.57
CA THR A 59 -5.30 21.84 -2.00
C THR A 59 -4.10 22.55 -1.35
N SER A 60 -4.00 23.88 -1.47
CA SER A 60 -2.90 24.66 -0.90
C SER A 60 -2.96 24.65 0.63
N GLY A 61 -1.93 24.10 1.27
CA GLY A 61 -1.81 24.01 2.72
C GLY A 61 -2.56 22.83 3.36
N VAL A 62 -3.09 21.91 2.55
CA VAL A 62 -3.68 20.66 3.04
C VAL A 62 -2.55 19.71 3.43
N SER A 63 -2.59 19.21 4.67
CA SER A 63 -1.69 18.14 5.12
C SER A 63 -2.48 16.88 5.39
N VAL A 64 -2.04 15.76 4.84
CA VAL A 64 -2.70 14.47 4.97
C VAL A 64 -1.95 13.64 6.01
N ARG A 65 -2.65 13.25 7.07
CA ARG A 65 -2.13 12.32 8.08
C ARG A 65 -2.88 11.01 7.94
N ASN A 66 -2.14 9.92 7.81
CA ASN A 66 -2.70 8.58 7.74
C ASN A 66 -2.05 7.68 8.80
N ALA A 67 -2.78 6.67 9.26
CA ALA A 67 -2.30 5.66 10.21
C ALA A 67 -2.08 4.30 9.52
N VAL A 68 -1.95 4.30 8.18
CA VAL A 68 -1.76 3.08 7.39
C VAL A 68 -0.28 2.75 7.37
N GLY A 69 0.07 1.57 7.88
CA GLY A 69 1.43 1.06 7.90
C GLY A 69 1.68 0.03 6.79
N PRO A 70 2.93 -0.11 6.32
CA PRO A 70 3.30 -1.14 5.35
C PRO A 70 3.31 -2.51 6.00
N GLU A 71 2.82 -3.51 5.26
CA GLU A 71 2.87 -4.91 5.69
C GLU A 71 4.16 -5.58 5.18
N SER A 72 4.72 -6.47 5.99
CA SER A 72 5.85 -7.31 5.56
C SER A 72 5.33 -8.54 4.83
N ILE A 73 5.63 -8.64 3.53
CA ILE A 73 5.22 -9.79 2.71
C ILE A 73 6.45 -10.38 2.03
N VAL A 74 6.69 -11.66 2.28
CA VAL A 74 7.70 -12.44 1.58
C VAL A 74 7.03 -13.15 0.41
N ILE A 75 7.24 -12.65 -0.80
CA ILE A 75 6.86 -13.40 -2.01
C ILE A 75 7.90 -14.51 -2.16
N ALA A 76 7.54 -15.73 -1.78
CA ALA A 76 8.35 -16.89 -2.10
C ALA A 76 8.56 -16.93 -3.63
N LYS A 77 9.83 -16.95 -4.06
CA LYS A 77 10.18 -17.22 -5.46
C LYS A 77 9.45 -18.52 -5.83
N PRO A 78 8.71 -18.61 -6.95
CA PRO A 78 8.25 -19.92 -7.39
C PRO A 78 9.51 -20.72 -7.71
N ALA A 79 9.89 -21.61 -6.79
CA ALA A 79 10.75 -22.73 -7.14
C ALA A 79 9.99 -23.50 -8.22
N ASP A 80 10.70 -23.86 -9.28
CA ASP A 80 10.17 -24.59 -10.42
C ASP A 80 9.13 -25.65 -10.00
N THR A 81 7.93 -25.53 -10.57
CA THR A 81 6.96 -26.63 -10.75
C THR A 81 6.46 -27.29 -9.46
N LYS A 82 5.34 -26.80 -8.91
CA LYS A 82 4.00 -27.47 -8.93
C LYS A 82 3.00 -26.60 -8.16
N CYS A 83 2.24 -25.78 -8.88
CA CYS A 83 1.09 -25.10 -8.30
C CYS A 83 -0.05 -26.10 -8.07
N THR A 84 -0.67 -26.06 -6.89
CA THR A 84 -2.10 -26.36 -6.78
C THR A 84 -2.76 -25.30 -5.92
N ALA A 85 -3.66 -24.53 -6.56
CA ALA A 85 -4.40 -23.46 -5.92
C ALA A 85 -5.40 -24.04 -4.92
N ALA A 86 -5.19 -23.79 -3.63
CA ALA A 86 -6.15 -24.10 -2.58
C ALA A 86 -6.98 -22.85 -2.27
N GLY A 87 -8.08 -22.68 -3.02
CA GLY A 87 -9.41 -22.26 -2.56
C GLY A 87 -9.66 -21.11 -1.57
N ILE A 88 -8.70 -20.27 -1.16
CA ILE A 88 -8.90 -19.09 -0.31
C ILE A 88 -7.80 -18.05 -0.67
N PRO A 89 -8.07 -16.74 -0.86
CA PRO A 89 -7.07 -15.85 -1.44
C PRO A 89 -6.06 -15.42 -0.37
N SER A 90 -5.09 -16.27 0.00
CA SER A 90 -3.79 -15.89 0.62
C SER A 90 -2.89 -17.03 1.11
N ILE A 91 -3.11 -18.32 0.78
CA ILE A 91 -2.17 -19.37 1.24
C ILE A 91 -1.79 -20.30 0.09
N ILE A 92 -0.52 -20.22 -0.32
CA ILE A 92 0.13 -21.22 -1.16
C ILE A 92 0.72 -22.27 -0.22
N VAL A 93 0.13 -23.47 -0.21
CA VAL A 93 0.75 -24.65 0.42
C VAL A 93 1.47 -25.42 -0.68
N CYS A 94 2.79 -25.56 -0.56
CA CYS A 94 3.58 -26.47 -1.37
C CYS A 94 3.67 -27.83 -0.66
N CYS A 95 3.41 -28.92 -1.39
CA CYS A 95 3.81 -30.27 -0.99
C CYS A 95 5.26 -30.52 -1.37
#